data_AF-A0A1J7J3E8-F1
#
_entry.id   AF-A0A1J7J3E8-F1
#
_cell.length_a   1.000
_cell.length_b   1.000
_cell.length_c   1.000
_cell.angle_alpha   90.00
_cell.angle_beta   90.00
_cell.angle_gamma   90.00
#
_symmetry.space_group_name_H-M   'P 1'
#
loop_
_entity.id
_entity.type
_entity.pdbx_description
1 polymer ?
#
loop_
_entity_poly.entity_id
_entity_poly.type
_entity_poly.pdbx_seq_one_letter_code
_entity_poly.pdbx_strand_id
1 'polypeptide(L)'
;MGRPEAHVYSLDAESAQNDSEQQLVQPKSWKGYVWDTFDLPKDERWLMFKLDAFVLTFASIGYFLKNLDQTNVNNAFLSGMEEDLQMFGNQLVTSTSIWTVGYVIGQIPSNLLLTRVSPRWVIPSLELGWGVATIATSAVKSYKSLYALRFLVGLFESGFYPGIHYMLGSWYTPKEIGKRAMIFWLSGSIGTLFSGFLQAAAYTNLNGVHGYAGWRWLFIIDGIITLPLAALGYIFFPNLPQGGVKTWWTSQKEHELSIHRMERIGRKGKAPWTKAKAKKILLSWHTYLLPLCYIVWNNGSPQPAMGYWLKSFNNKTHPPLPGTTFTVAQINTLPLPYTGIFVGMALTWAWLSDGALHGKRWPFIYVGAAITLLFSVLMRQMPLYSNIEARKIVYWLSNIGGGAGPLILTWINEICSDDTEKRALLIAMGNDLAYVVQAVVSHDLRCQPDAS
;
A
#
# COMPACT_ATOMS: atom_id res chain seq x y z
N MET A 1 -5.45 -29.02 -60.05
CA MET A 1 -5.04 -28.89 -58.63
C MET A 1 -4.92 -27.40 -58.33
N GLY A 2 -6.02 -26.78 -57.90
CA GLY A 2 -6.07 -25.36 -57.53
C GLY A 2 -5.77 -25.18 -56.04
N ARG A 3 -4.94 -24.20 -55.71
CA ARG A 3 -4.60 -23.79 -54.33
C ARG A 3 -5.79 -23.06 -53.67
N PRO A 4 -6.19 -23.44 -52.44
CA PRO A 4 -7.05 -22.60 -51.61
C PRO A 4 -6.36 -22.33 -50.26
N GLU A 5 -5.45 -21.34 -50.19
CA GLU A 5 -4.83 -20.94 -48.89
C GLU A 5 -4.74 -19.43 -48.66
N ALA A 6 -5.11 -18.58 -49.63
CA ALA A 6 -5.01 -17.12 -49.45
C ALA A 6 -6.24 -16.46 -48.79
N HIS A 7 -7.40 -17.14 -48.76
CA HIS A 7 -8.67 -16.53 -48.33
C HIS A 7 -8.96 -16.64 -46.83
N VAL A 8 -8.29 -17.54 -46.10
CA VAL A 8 -8.53 -17.77 -44.66
C VAL A 8 -7.79 -16.73 -43.82
N TYR A 9 -6.56 -16.37 -44.19
CA TYR A 9 -5.78 -15.35 -43.48
C TYR A 9 -6.30 -13.93 -43.66
N SER A 10 -6.99 -13.62 -44.77
CA SER A 10 -7.58 -12.30 -44.98
C SER A 10 -8.84 -12.10 -44.11
N LEU A 11 -9.62 -13.16 -43.87
CA LEU A 11 -10.81 -13.12 -43.00
C LEU A 11 -10.44 -12.93 -41.53
N ASP A 12 -9.34 -13.53 -41.06
CA ASP A 12 -8.83 -13.35 -39.69
C ASP A 12 -8.22 -11.95 -39.49
N ALA A 13 -7.60 -11.38 -40.52
CA ALA A 13 -7.08 -10.00 -40.50
C ALA A 13 -8.20 -8.95 -40.59
N GLU A 14 -9.23 -9.18 -41.42
CA GLU A 14 -10.41 -8.31 -41.53
C GLU A 14 -11.31 -8.41 -40.30
N SER A 15 -11.42 -9.58 -39.65
CA SER A 15 -12.13 -9.71 -38.37
C SER A 15 -11.36 -9.07 -37.22
N ALA A 16 -10.03 -9.16 -37.19
CA ALA A 16 -9.19 -8.43 -36.25
C ALA A 16 -9.24 -6.91 -36.48
N GLN A 17 -9.32 -6.44 -37.73
CA GLN A 17 -9.51 -5.03 -38.07
C GLN A 17 -10.93 -4.55 -37.74
N ASN A 18 -11.97 -5.35 -38.01
CA ASN A 18 -13.35 -5.02 -37.64
C ASN A 18 -13.55 -4.97 -36.12
N ASP A 19 -12.91 -5.83 -35.34
CA ASP A 19 -12.94 -5.76 -33.87
C ASP A 19 -12.22 -4.51 -33.32
N SER A 20 -11.21 -4.01 -34.04
CA SER A 20 -10.56 -2.74 -33.69
C SER A 20 -11.37 -1.49 -34.07
N GLU A 21 -12.27 -1.57 -35.04
CA GLU A 21 -13.18 -0.47 -35.42
C GLU A 21 -14.55 -0.51 -34.72
N GLN A 22 -15.00 -1.65 -34.18
CA GLN A 22 -16.36 -1.81 -33.61
C GLN A 22 -16.49 -1.79 -32.08
N GLN A 23 -15.46 -1.43 -31.29
CA GLN A 23 -15.70 -1.03 -29.89
C GLN A 23 -16.24 0.40 -29.80
N LEU A 24 -17.47 0.59 -30.30
CA LEU A 24 -18.37 1.63 -29.78
C LEU A 24 -18.30 1.56 -28.25
N VAL A 25 -17.97 2.68 -27.62
CA VAL A 25 -17.95 2.82 -26.16
C VAL A 25 -19.33 2.43 -25.63
N GLN A 26 -19.50 1.18 -25.25
CA GLN A 26 -20.73 0.68 -24.63
C GLN A 26 -21.02 1.59 -23.43
N PRO A 27 -22.20 2.22 -23.36
CA PRO A 27 -22.53 3.10 -22.25
C PRO A 27 -22.46 2.30 -20.95
N LYS A 28 -21.68 2.80 -19.98
CA LYS A 28 -21.49 2.11 -18.70
C LYS A 28 -22.84 1.90 -18.03
N SER A 29 -23.12 0.65 -17.65
CA SER A 29 -24.29 0.35 -16.82
C SER A 29 -24.08 0.97 -15.44
N TRP A 30 -25.16 1.26 -14.71
CA TRP A 30 -25.07 1.61 -13.28
C TRP A 30 -24.28 0.53 -12.49
N LYS A 31 -24.39 -0.74 -12.91
CA LYS A 31 -23.60 -1.85 -12.36
C LYS A 31 -22.11 -1.69 -12.62
N GLY A 32 -21.71 -1.25 -13.82
CA GLY A 32 -20.31 -0.95 -14.16
C GLY A 32 -19.70 0.20 -13.37
N TYR A 33 -20.51 1.18 -12.96
CA TYR A 33 -20.05 2.21 -12.02
C TYR A 33 -19.73 1.62 -10.64
N VAL A 34 -20.53 0.68 -10.16
CA VAL A 34 -20.26 -0.05 -8.91
C VAL A 34 -19.02 -0.94 -9.08
N TRP A 35 -19.00 -1.80 -10.09
CA TRP A 35 -17.87 -2.69 -10.36
C TRP A 35 -17.68 -2.84 -11.87
N ASP A 36 -16.52 -2.40 -12.36
CA ASP A 36 -16.17 -2.31 -13.80
C ASP A 36 -16.32 -3.64 -14.54
N THR A 37 -16.14 -4.74 -13.82
CA THR A 37 -16.17 -6.11 -14.34
C THR A 37 -17.58 -6.54 -14.80
N PHE A 38 -18.64 -5.85 -14.36
CA PHE A 38 -20.02 -6.15 -14.79
C PHE A 38 -20.37 -5.67 -16.20
N ASP A 39 -19.57 -4.77 -16.77
CA ASP A 39 -19.75 -4.30 -18.16
C ASP A 39 -18.87 -5.10 -19.14
N LEU A 40 -17.99 -5.98 -18.64
CA LEU A 40 -17.11 -6.80 -19.47
C LEU A 40 -17.83 -8.03 -20.05
N PRO A 41 -17.38 -8.54 -21.21
CA PRO A 41 -17.78 -9.84 -21.75
C PRO A 41 -17.59 -10.96 -20.73
N LYS A 42 -18.34 -12.06 -20.87
CA LYS A 42 -18.36 -13.17 -19.91
C LYS A 42 -16.95 -13.74 -19.63
N ASP A 43 -16.13 -13.89 -20.66
CA ASP A 43 -14.79 -14.47 -20.54
C ASP A 43 -13.81 -13.51 -19.83
N GLU A 44 -13.85 -12.22 -20.20
CA GLU A 44 -13.08 -11.17 -19.52
C GLU A 44 -13.51 -11.02 -18.05
N ARG A 45 -14.82 -11.11 -17.78
CA ARG A 45 -15.39 -11.04 -16.43
C ARG A 45 -14.90 -12.17 -15.54
N TRP A 46 -14.89 -13.39 -16.08
CA TRP A 46 -14.44 -14.57 -15.35
C TRP A 46 -12.93 -14.52 -15.04
N LEU A 47 -12.13 -14.05 -16.00
CA LEU A 47 -10.70 -13.79 -15.77
C LEU A 47 -10.48 -12.76 -14.66
N MET A 48 -11.21 -11.64 -14.68
CA MET A 48 -11.11 -10.60 -13.64
C MET A 48 -11.51 -11.13 -12.27
N PHE A 49 -12.59 -11.91 -12.18
CA PHE A 49 -12.99 -12.54 -10.93
C PHE A 49 -11.89 -13.44 -10.33
N LYS A 50 -11.23 -14.25 -11.17
CA LYS A 50 -10.09 -15.08 -10.72
C LYS A 50 -8.92 -14.23 -10.24
N LEU A 51 -8.56 -13.16 -10.95
CA LEU A 51 -7.49 -12.25 -10.54
C LEU A 51 -7.83 -11.54 -9.22
N ASP A 52 -9.06 -11.09 -9.06
CA ASP A 52 -9.51 -10.46 -7.81
C ASP A 52 -9.48 -11.47 -6.66
N ALA A 53 -9.94 -12.70 -6.89
CA ALA A 53 -9.95 -13.76 -5.89
C ALA A 53 -8.53 -14.16 -5.45
N PHE A 54 -7.56 -14.24 -6.36
CA PHE A 54 -6.21 -14.71 -6.05
C PHE A 54 -5.22 -13.57 -5.76
N VAL A 55 -5.12 -12.57 -6.64
CA VAL A 55 -4.13 -11.50 -6.54
C VAL A 55 -4.57 -10.45 -5.53
N LEU A 56 -5.79 -9.92 -5.67
CA LEU A 56 -6.26 -8.83 -4.81
C LEU A 56 -6.47 -9.32 -3.37
N THR A 57 -7.04 -10.52 -3.17
CA THR A 57 -7.17 -11.12 -1.84
C THR A 57 -5.81 -11.35 -1.18
N PHE A 58 -4.86 -11.99 -1.87
CA PHE A 58 -3.51 -12.21 -1.34
C PHE A 58 -2.84 -10.88 -0.98
N ALA A 59 -2.91 -9.90 -1.89
CA ALA A 59 -2.33 -8.58 -1.67
C ALA A 59 -2.94 -7.88 -0.46
N SER A 60 -4.27 -7.93 -0.32
CA SER A 60 -5.00 -7.26 0.76
C SER A 60 -4.74 -7.93 2.11
N ILE A 61 -4.74 -9.26 2.19
CA ILE A 61 -4.41 -9.96 3.44
C ILE A 61 -2.95 -9.69 3.81
N GLY A 62 -2.02 -9.77 2.86
CA GLY A 62 -0.59 -9.52 3.14
C GLY A 62 -0.31 -8.08 3.57
N TYR A 63 -1.02 -7.09 3.02
CA TYR A 63 -0.87 -5.69 3.45
C TYR A 63 -1.56 -5.41 4.79
N PHE A 64 -2.72 -6.03 5.03
CA PHE A 64 -3.38 -6.04 6.34
C PHE A 64 -2.43 -6.55 7.43
N LEU A 65 -1.79 -7.70 7.23
CA LEU A 65 -0.86 -8.31 8.20
C LEU A 65 0.36 -7.44 8.46
N LYS A 66 0.92 -6.78 7.44
CA LYS A 66 2.07 -5.86 7.59
C LYS A 66 1.74 -4.65 8.45
N ASN A 67 0.61 -4.00 8.17
CA ASN A 67 0.19 -2.85 8.97
C ASN A 67 -0.18 -3.25 10.40
N LEU A 68 -0.68 -4.48 10.55
CA LEU A 68 -0.95 -5.06 11.85
C LEU A 68 0.36 -5.30 12.63
N ASP A 69 1.42 -5.86 12.03
CA ASP A 69 2.75 -6.03 12.67
C ASP A 69 3.37 -4.68 13.09
N GLN A 70 3.34 -3.70 12.19
CA GLN A 70 3.87 -2.35 12.47
C GLN A 70 3.19 -1.70 13.68
N THR A 71 1.88 -1.93 13.82
CA THR A 71 1.11 -1.44 14.98
C THR A 71 1.40 -2.30 16.21
N ASN A 72 1.55 -3.61 16.05
CA ASN A 72 1.87 -4.57 17.10
C ASN A 72 3.18 -4.24 17.83
N VAL A 73 4.14 -3.57 17.21
CA VAL A 73 5.39 -3.15 17.89
C VAL A 73 5.13 -2.17 19.03
N ASN A 74 4.33 -1.13 18.75
CA ASN A 74 4.00 -0.09 19.72
C ASN A 74 3.12 -0.67 20.82
N ASN A 75 2.19 -1.52 20.44
CA ASN A 75 1.35 -2.29 21.33
C ASN A 75 2.22 -3.18 22.25
N ALA A 76 3.07 -4.04 21.69
CA ALA A 76 3.97 -4.93 22.42
C ALA A 76 4.81 -4.18 23.46
N PHE A 77 5.38 -3.03 23.07
CA PHE A 77 6.10 -2.12 23.96
C PHE A 77 5.31 -1.79 25.23
N LEU A 78 4.06 -1.36 25.07
CA LEU A 78 3.17 -0.99 26.18
C LEU A 78 2.64 -2.17 27.01
N SER A 79 2.88 -3.42 26.58
CA SER A 79 2.33 -4.64 27.20
C SER A 79 3.38 -5.61 27.73
N GLY A 80 4.60 -5.13 28.02
CA GLY A 80 5.63 -5.92 28.67
C GLY A 80 6.96 -6.03 27.90
N MET A 81 7.01 -5.60 26.63
CA MET A 81 8.26 -5.67 25.86
C MET A 81 9.30 -4.66 26.36
N GLU A 82 8.87 -3.51 26.92
CA GLU A 82 9.77 -2.53 27.54
C GLU A 82 10.55 -3.16 28.71
N GLU A 83 9.83 -3.81 29.62
CA GLU A 83 10.40 -4.45 30.81
C GLU A 83 11.22 -5.70 30.46
N ASP A 84 10.71 -6.56 29.56
CA ASP A 84 11.36 -7.80 29.16
C ASP A 84 12.71 -7.57 28.46
N LEU A 85 12.81 -6.51 27.65
CA LEU A 85 14.00 -6.20 26.86
C LEU A 85 14.86 -5.08 27.46
N GLN A 86 14.44 -4.57 28.62
CA GLN A 86 15.05 -3.44 29.33
C GLN A 86 15.24 -2.24 28.39
N MET A 87 14.16 -1.88 27.69
CA MET A 87 14.20 -0.78 26.73
C MET A 87 14.01 0.57 27.43
N PHE A 88 14.90 1.53 27.15
CA PHE A 88 14.85 2.86 27.76
C PHE A 88 14.96 3.97 26.70
N GLY A 89 14.35 5.12 26.99
CA GLY A 89 14.46 6.33 26.17
C GLY A 89 14.00 6.11 24.73
N ASN A 90 14.84 6.49 23.76
CA ASN A 90 14.49 6.48 22.33
C ASN A 90 14.57 5.10 21.66
N GLN A 91 14.81 4.02 22.40
CA GLN A 91 15.11 2.71 21.81
C GLN A 91 13.96 2.11 20.98
N LEU A 92 12.69 2.35 21.35
CA LEU A 92 11.53 1.97 20.53
C LEU A 92 11.53 2.72 19.19
N VAL A 93 11.74 4.04 19.24
CA VAL A 93 11.77 4.90 18.05
C VAL A 93 12.95 4.52 17.14
N THR A 94 14.10 4.18 17.72
CA THR A 94 15.26 3.66 16.98
C THR A 94 14.94 2.33 16.30
N SER A 95 14.23 1.41 16.96
CA SER A 95 13.76 0.15 16.37
C SER A 95 12.92 0.40 15.11
N THR A 96 11.94 1.31 15.18
CA THR A 96 11.12 1.69 14.02
C THR A 96 11.94 2.36 12.93
N SER A 97 12.90 3.21 13.29
CA SER A 97 13.80 3.87 12.33
C SER A 97 14.66 2.85 11.58
N ILE A 98 15.15 1.80 12.26
CA ILE A 98 15.93 0.72 11.65
C ILE A 98 15.08 -0.12 10.69
N TRP A 99 13.80 -0.35 11.03
CA TRP A 99 12.85 -0.94 10.08
C TRP A 99 12.71 -0.07 8.82
N THR A 100 12.57 1.25 8.97
CA THR A 100 12.50 2.18 7.82
C THR A 100 13.78 2.13 6.96
N VAL A 101 14.95 2.01 7.57
CA VAL A 101 16.22 1.86 6.82
C VAL A 101 16.23 0.57 5.99
N GLY A 102 15.82 -0.56 6.59
CA GLY A 102 15.68 -1.83 5.85
C GLY A 102 14.68 -1.71 4.71
N TYR A 103 13.54 -1.06 4.97
CA TYR A 103 12.48 -0.80 4.00
C TYR A 103 13.01 -0.03 2.79
N VAL A 104 13.66 1.11 3.02
CA VAL A 104 14.22 1.97 1.95
C VAL A 104 15.27 1.23 1.12
N ILE A 105 16.21 0.54 1.77
CA ILE A 105 17.28 -0.19 1.07
C ILE A 105 16.72 -1.31 0.18
N GLY A 106 15.72 -2.04 0.66
CA GLY A 106 15.15 -3.18 -0.07
C GLY A 106 14.21 -2.79 -1.21
N GLN A 107 13.62 -1.59 -1.16
CA GLN A 107 12.47 -1.26 -1.99
C GLN A 107 12.79 -1.16 -3.49
N ILE A 108 13.80 -0.36 -3.86
CA ILE A 108 14.20 -0.25 -5.27
C ILE A 108 14.77 -1.59 -5.80
N PRO A 109 15.72 -2.27 -5.12
CA PRO A 109 16.26 -3.55 -5.58
C PRO A 109 15.19 -4.64 -5.76
N SER A 110 14.28 -4.80 -4.79
CA SER A 110 13.21 -5.79 -4.82
C SER A 110 12.26 -5.56 -6.00
N ASN A 111 11.89 -4.31 -6.28
CA ASN A 111 10.97 -4.00 -7.37
C ASN A 111 11.63 -4.14 -8.75
N LEU A 112 12.91 -3.82 -8.86
CA LEU A 112 13.71 -4.12 -10.05
C LEU A 112 13.85 -5.64 -10.24
N LEU A 113 13.96 -6.42 -9.17
CA LEU A 113 14.00 -7.88 -9.24
C LEU A 113 12.72 -8.46 -9.86
N LEU A 114 11.53 -7.88 -9.59
CA LEU A 114 10.25 -8.27 -10.21
C LEU A 114 10.24 -8.12 -11.74
N THR A 115 11.07 -7.23 -12.28
CA THR A 115 11.23 -7.09 -13.74
C THR A 115 12.03 -8.23 -14.33
N ARG A 116 12.88 -8.92 -13.54
CA ARG A 116 13.75 -10.00 -14.02
C ARG A 116 13.21 -11.37 -13.67
N VAL A 117 12.96 -11.61 -12.39
CA VAL A 117 12.39 -12.84 -11.87
C VAL A 117 10.87 -12.72 -11.86
N SER A 118 10.15 -13.82 -12.08
CA SER A 118 8.69 -13.78 -12.07
C SER A 118 8.17 -13.31 -10.70
N PRO A 119 7.19 -12.37 -10.65
CA PRO A 119 6.54 -11.95 -9.41
C PRO A 119 5.99 -13.12 -8.58
N ARG A 120 5.58 -14.21 -9.25
CA ARG A 120 5.16 -15.48 -8.64
C ARG A 120 6.16 -16.03 -7.63
N TRP A 121 7.46 -15.84 -7.83
CA TRP A 121 8.49 -16.35 -6.93
C TRP A 121 8.94 -15.27 -5.95
N VAL A 122 9.15 -14.05 -6.44
CA VAL A 122 9.73 -12.96 -5.63
C VAL A 122 8.79 -12.52 -4.51
N ILE A 123 7.51 -12.23 -4.82
CA ILE A 123 6.58 -11.68 -3.82
C ILE A 123 6.33 -12.68 -2.68
N PRO A 124 6.05 -13.97 -2.96
CA PRO A 124 5.92 -14.97 -1.89
C PRO A 124 7.23 -15.25 -1.13
N SER A 125 8.40 -15.13 -1.77
CA SER A 125 9.69 -15.26 -1.08
C SER A 125 9.95 -14.13 -0.09
N LEU A 126 9.61 -12.89 -0.50
CA LEU A 126 9.64 -11.74 0.39
C LEU A 126 8.64 -11.92 1.55
N GLU A 127 7.43 -12.41 1.27
CA GLU A 127 6.43 -12.69 2.30
C GLU A 127 6.91 -13.75 3.30
N LEU A 128 7.55 -14.81 2.80
CA LEU A 128 8.09 -15.88 3.63
C LEU A 128 9.23 -15.37 4.51
N GLY A 129 10.17 -14.61 3.94
CA GLY A 129 11.28 -14.01 4.69
C GLY A 129 10.79 -13.05 5.76
N TRP A 130 9.78 -12.23 5.43
CA TRP A 130 9.12 -11.34 6.37
C TRP A 130 8.45 -12.14 7.50
N GLY A 131 7.61 -13.13 7.20
CA GLY A 131 6.94 -13.95 8.21
C GLY A 131 7.90 -14.71 9.14
N VAL A 132 9.01 -15.23 8.62
CA VAL A 132 10.05 -15.88 9.44
C VAL A 132 10.73 -14.88 10.37
N ALA A 133 11.07 -13.68 9.87
CA ALA A 133 11.68 -12.63 10.68
C ALA A 133 10.72 -12.11 11.77
N THR A 134 9.42 -12.01 11.45
CA THR A 134 8.36 -11.65 12.42
C THR A 134 8.25 -12.69 13.52
N ILE A 135 8.17 -13.99 13.20
CA ILE A 135 8.15 -15.05 14.22
C ILE A 135 9.41 -15.03 15.06
N ALA A 136 10.58 -14.85 14.44
CA ALA A 136 11.85 -14.75 15.16
C ALA A 136 11.85 -13.56 16.15
N THR A 137 11.06 -12.51 15.89
CA THR A 137 10.91 -11.35 16.80
C THR A 137 10.27 -11.76 18.12
N SER A 138 9.42 -12.79 18.13
CA SER A 138 8.88 -13.34 19.38
C SER A 138 9.92 -13.98 20.29
N ALA A 139 11.11 -14.32 19.78
CA ALA A 139 12.17 -15.02 20.52
C ALA A 139 13.30 -14.10 21.00
N VAL A 140 13.21 -12.78 20.76
CA VAL A 140 14.28 -11.83 21.14
C VAL A 140 14.44 -11.71 22.65
N LYS A 141 15.67 -11.52 23.09
CA LYS A 141 16.04 -11.34 24.51
C LYS A 141 16.74 -10.00 24.79
N SER A 142 16.99 -9.20 23.76
CA SER A 142 17.63 -7.89 23.87
C SER A 142 17.13 -6.94 22.79
N TYR A 143 17.11 -5.64 23.10
CA TYR A 143 16.83 -4.58 22.12
C TYR A 143 17.78 -4.63 20.90
N LYS A 144 19.03 -5.09 21.06
CA LYS A 144 19.98 -5.23 19.94
C LYS A 144 19.54 -6.31 18.95
N SER A 145 19.06 -7.45 19.46
CA SER A 145 18.49 -8.50 18.61
C SER A 145 17.18 -8.06 17.94
N LEU A 146 16.37 -7.26 18.64
CA LEU A 146 15.19 -6.63 18.06
C LEU A 146 15.55 -5.73 16.88
N TYR A 147 16.60 -4.93 16.98
CA TYR A 147 17.06 -4.07 15.88
C TYR A 147 17.46 -4.85 14.63
N ALA A 148 18.22 -5.94 14.80
CA ALA A 148 18.63 -6.79 13.69
C ALA A 148 17.40 -7.40 12.98
N LEU A 149 16.44 -7.92 13.73
CA LEU A 149 15.22 -8.47 13.15
C LEU A 149 14.35 -7.39 12.51
N ARG A 150 14.25 -6.20 13.10
CA ARG A 150 13.49 -5.07 12.53
C ARG A 150 14.05 -4.63 11.20
N PHE A 151 15.37 -4.63 11.04
CA PHE A 151 16.02 -4.40 9.75
C PHE A 151 15.61 -5.46 8.73
N LEU A 152 15.65 -6.75 9.09
CA LEU A 152 15.26 -7.85 8.20
C LEU A 152 13.77 -7.79 7.82
N VAL A 153 12.89 -7.53 8.79
CA VAL A 153 11.47 -7.31 8.57
C VAL A 153 11.28 -6.19 7.54
N GLY A 154 11.88 -5.02 7.75
CA GLY A 154 11.79 -3.90 6.80
C GLY A 154 12.33 -4.27 5.42
N LEU A 155 13.47 -4.95 5.36
CA LEU A 155 14.10 -5.37 4.11
C LEU A 155 13.19 -6.31 3.29
N PHE A 156 12.61 -7.33 3.92
CA PHE A 156 11.70 -8.26 3.24
C PHE A 156 10.35 -7.62 2.91
N GLU A 157 9.87 -6.70 3.74
CA GLU A 157 8.60 -6.00 3.54
C GLU A 157 8.62 -5.01 2.37
N SER A 158 9.80 -4.41 2.12
CA SER A 158 10.04 -3.33 1.16
C SER A 158 9.44 -3.52 -0.23
N GLY A 159 9.51 -4.73 -0.77
CA GLY A 159 9.06 -5.02 -2.13
C GLY A 159 7.56 -5.29 -2.26
N PHE A 160 6.84 -5.41 -1.14
CA PHE A 160 5.45 -5.84 -1.18
C PHE A 160 4.54 -4.74 -1.73
N TYR A 161 4.55 -3.54 -1.12
CA TYR A 161 3.67 -2.45 -1.52
C TYR A 161 3.88 -1.99 -2.98
N PRO A 162 5.10 -1.58 -3.41
CA PRO A 162 5.32 -1.21 -4.80
C PRO A 162 5.21 -2.41 -5.76
N GLY A 163 5.53 -3.62 -5.31
CA GLY A 163 5.46 -4.84 -6.12
C GLY A 163 4.03 -5.23 -6.46
N ILE A 164 3.11 -5.11 -5.50
CA ILE A 164 1.68 -5.28 -5.76
C ILE A 164 1.18 -4.18 -6.70
N HIS A 165 1.52 -2.90 -6.50
CA HIS A 165 1.09 -1.84 -7.44
C HIS A 165 1.62 -2.04 -8.86
N TYR A 166 2.84 -2.54 -8.99
CA TYR A 166 3.40 -2.95 -10.28
C TYR A 166 2.63 -4.14 -10.88
N MET A 167 2.26 -5.12 -10.05
CA MET A 167 1.49 -6.29 -10.48
C MET A 167 0.07 -5.91 -10.89
N LEU A 168 -0.61 -5.06 -10.12
CA LEU A 168 -1.93 -4.55 -10.47
C LEU A 168 -1.90 -3.83 -11.83
N GLY A 169 -0.87 -3.00 -12.07
CA GLY A 169 -0.66 -2.38 -13.38
C GLY A 169 -0.43 -3.37 -14.52
N SER A 170 0.05 -4.56 -14.25
CA SER A 170 0.42 -5.52 -15.30
C SER A 170 -0.70 -6.51 -15.65
N TRP A 171 -1.74 -6.60 -14.81
CA TRP A 171 -2.93 -7.45 -15.05
C TRP A 171 -4.20 -6.65 -15.34
N TYR A 172 -4.36 -5.47 -14.72
CA TYR A 172 -5.57 -4.67 -14.82
C TYR A 172 -5.39 -3.49 -15.78
N THR A 173 -6.47 -3.16 -16.48
CA THR A 173 -6.50 -2.00 -17.38
C THR A 173 -6.69 -0.70 -16.60
N PRO A 174 -6.39 0.47 -17.21
CA PRO A 174 -6.58 1.78 -16.57
C PRO A 174 -8.01 2.05 -16.06
N LYS A 175 -9.02 1.33 -16.54
CA LYS A 175 -10.42 1.49 -16.10
C LYS A 175 -10.75 0.70 -14.82
N GLU A 176 -9.87 -0.23 -14.42
CA GLU A 176 -10.14 -1.28 -13.44
C GLU A 176 -9.19 -1.19 -12.22
N ILE A 177 -7.99 -0.68 -12.45
CA ILE A 177 -6.89 -0.69 -11.48
C ILE A 177 -7.12 0.23 -10.27
N GLY A 178 -7.80 1.37 -10.42
CA GLY A 178 -7.92 2.38 -9.37
C GLY A 178 -8.68 1.88 -8.14
N LYS A 179 -9.86 1.27 -8.35
CA LYS A 179 -10.68 0.65 -7.30
C LYS A 179 -9.91 -0.44 -6.55
N ARG A 180 -9.21 -1.31 -7.29
CA ARG A 180 -8.48 -2.45 -6.74
C ARG A 180 -7.24 -2.01 -5.95
N ALA A 181 -6.48 -1.05 -6.49
CA ALA A 181 -5.37 -0.42 -5.81
C ALA A 181 -5.81 0.26 -4.50
N MET A 182 -7.03 0.82 -4.47
CA MET A 182 -7.59 1.43 -3.27
C MET A 182 -8.03 0.41 -2.23
N ILE A 183 -8.74 -0.66 -2.64
CA ILE A 183 -9.12 -1.77 -1.74
C ILE A 183 -7.86 -2.37 -1.09
N PHE A 184 -6.84 -2.65 -1.90
CA PHE A 184 -5.55 -3.13 -1.43
C PHE A 184 -4.98 -2.21 -0.34
N TRP A 185 -4.92 -0.90 -0.58
CA TRP A 185 -4.34 0.02 0.40
C TRP A 185 -5.18 0.16 1.67
N LEU A 186 -6.50 0.21 1.55
CA LEU A 186 -7.40 0.32 2.69
C LEU A 186 -7.39 -0.92 3.60
N SER A 187 -7.04 -2.09 3.07
CA SER A 187 -6.82 -3.28 3.89
C SER A 187 -5.77 -3.07 4.99
N GLY A 188 -4.74 -2.25 4.73
CA GLY A 188 -3.71 -1.91 5.72
C GLY A 188 -4.25 -1.02 6.83
N SER A 189 -5.11 -0.06 6.50
CA SER A 189 -5.79 0.77 7.51
C SER A 189 -6.70 -0.05 8.40
N ILE A 190 -7.39 -1.05 7.83
CA ILE A 190 -8.18 -2.01 8.60
C ILE A 190 -7.25 -2.86 9.49
N GLY A 191 -6.09 -3.30 9.00
CA GLY A 191 -5.08 -4.02 9.81
C GLY A 191 -4.63 -3.27 11.05
N THR A 192 -4.39 -1.97 10.90
CA THR A 192 -4.04 -1.07 12.02
C THR A 192 -5.16 -1.03 13.07
N LEU A 193 -6.42 -0.96 12.66
CA LEU A 193 -7.58 -0.93 13.56
C LEU A 193 -7.74 -2.26 14.33
N PHE A 194 -7.45 -3.39 13.67
CA PHE A 194 -7.57 -4.72 14.28
C PHE A 194 -6.46 -5.05 15.28
N SER A 195 -5.27 -4.45 15.13
CA SER A 195 -4.10 -4.71 15.99
C SER A 195 -4.38 -4.50 17.48
N GLY A 196 -5.08 -3.42 17.86
CA GLY A 196 -5.39 -3.14 19.28
C GLY A 196 -6.30 -4.19 19.92
N PHE A 197 -7.30 -4.69 19.18
CA PHE A 197 -8.19 -5.75 19.65
C PHE A 197 -7.42 -7.07 19.79
N LEU A 198 -6.56 -7.40 18.82
CA LEU A 198 -5.73 -8.59 18.86
C LEU A 198 -4.77 -8.55 20.06
N GLN A 199 -4.15 -7.41 20.33
CA GLN A 199 -3.31 -7.22 21.51
C GLN A 199 -4.09 -7.44 22.81
N ALA A 200 -5.24 -6.78 22.97
CA ALA A 200 -6.03 -6.93 24.19
C ALA A 200 -6.42 -8.39 24.42
N ALA A 201 -6.82 -9.10 23.37
CA ALA A 201 -7.15 -10.52 23.43
C ALA A 201 -5.93 -11.41 23.74
N ALA A 202 -4.76 -11.14 23.14
CA ALA A 202 -3.53 -11.88 23.39
C ALA A 202 -3.01 -11.65 24.82
N TYR A 203 -3.06 -10.40 25.31
CA TYR A 203 -2.64 -10.07 26.67
C TYR A 203 -3.54 -10.72 27.72
N THR A 204 -4.86 -10.73 27.51
CA THR A 204 -5.81 -11.30 28.48
C THR A 204 -5.82 -12.83 28.49
N ASN A 205 -5.68 -13.47 27.33
CA ASN A 205 -5.88 -14.92 27.20
C ASN A 205 -4.59 -15.73 27.02
N LEU A 206 -3.50 -15.12 26.53
CA LEU A 206 -2.26 -15.84 26.19
C LEU A 206 -1.06 -15.43 27.04
N ASN A 207 -1.18 -14.41 27.89
CA ASN A 207 -0.09 -14.01 28.76
C ASN A 207 0.24 -15.11 29.77
N GLY A 208 1.50 -15.54 29.81
CA GLY A 208 1.98 -16.65 30.65
C GLY A 208 1.72 -18.04 30.06
N VAL A 209 0.96 -18.16 28.98
CA VAL A 209 0.74 -19.44 28.29
C VAL A 209 2.06 -19.92 27.68
N HIS A 210 2.41 -21.18 27.94
CA HIS A 210 3.70 -21.79 27.60
C HIS A 210 4.94 -21.02 28.10
N GLY A 211 4.78 -20.18 29.14
CA GLY A 211 5.87 -19.36 29.70
C GLY A 211 6.25 -18.16 28.85
N TYR A 212 5.47 -17.82 27.82
CA TYR A 212 5.69 -16.63 27.00
C TYR A 212 4.88 -15.43 27.51
N ALA A 213 5.50 -14.26 27.48
CA ALA A 213 4.80 -13.00 27.70
C ALA A 213 3.77 -12.74 26.59
N GLY A 214 2.64 -12.11 26.93
CA GLY A 214 1.54 -11.86 26.01
C GLY A 214 1.94 -11.13 24.73
N TRP A 215 2.93 -10.23 24.79
CA TRP A 215 3.41 -9.51 23.61
C TRP A 215 4.13 -10.41 22.59
N ARG A 216 4.77 -11.50 23.04
CA ARG A 216 5.45 -12.44 22.13
C ARG A 216 4.45 -13.19 21.26
N TRP A 217 3.27 -13.47 21.81
CA TRP A 217 2.18 -14.13 21.09
C TRP A 217 1.66 -13.31 19.91
N LEU A 218 1.74 -11.97 19.96
CA LEU A 218 1.37 -11.13 18.82
C LEU A 218 2.17 -11.49 17.58
N PHE A 219 3.50 -11.52 17.70
CA PHE A 219 4.41 -11.85 16.61
C PHE A 219 4.29 -13.32 16.16
N ILE A 220 3.96 -14.22 17.09
CA ILE A 220 3.70 -15.63 16.76
C ILE A 220 2.42 -15.76 15.93
N ILE A 221 1.33 -15.12 16.34
CA ILE A 221 0.03 -15.16 15.63
C ILE A 221 0.19 -14.56 14.23
N ASP A 222 0.83 -13.40 14.12
CA ASP A 222 1.08 -12.75 12.84
C ASP A 222 1.85 -13.68 11.89
N GLY A 223 2.89 -14.31 12.41
CA GLY A 223 3.66 -15.32 11.69
C GLY A 223 2.87 -16.54 11.25
N ILE A 224 2.06 -17.11 12.14
CA ILE A 224 1.22 -18.29 11.85
C ILE A 224 0.21 -18.00 10.75
N ILE A 225 -0.32 -16.78 10.67
CA ILE A 225 -1.24 -16.39 9.61
C ILE A 225 -0.47 -16.11 8.30
N THR A 226 0.74 -15.55 8.42
CA THR A 226 1.58 -15.15 7.28
C THR A 226 2.20 -16.33 6.54
N LEU A 227 2.75 -17.33 7.25
CA LEU A 227 3.47 -18.44 6.60
C LEU A 227 2.58 -19.25 5.63
N PRO A 228 1.33 -19.62 5.99
CA PRO A 228 0.40 -20.23 5.05
C PRO A 228 0.06 -19.30 3.88
N LEU A 229 -0.11 -18.00 4.14
CA LEU A 229 -0.35 -17.03 3.07
C LEU A 229 0.82 -17.02 2.07
N ALA A 230 2.06 -16.98 2.55
CA ALA A 230 3.25 -17.06 1.71
C ALA A 230 3.31 -18.37 0.90
N ALA A 231 3.00 -19.51 1.53
CA ALA A 231 2.92 -20.80 0.86
C ALA A 231 1.85 -20.81 -0.25
N LEU A 232 0.65 -20.29 0.04
CA LEU A 232 -0.41 -20.11 -0.94
C LEU A 232 0.03 -19.16 -2.07
N GLY A 233 0.83 -18.15 -1.77
CA GLY A 233 1.43 -17.25 -2.75
C GLY A 233 2.20 -18.00 -3.84
N TYR A 234 3.05 -18.97 -3.49
CA TYR A 234 3.81 -19.75 -4.49
C TYR A 234 2.93 -20.55 -5.45
N ILE A 235 1.75 -20.96 -4.98
CA ILE A 235 0.79 -21.76 -5.74
C ILE A 235 -0.08 -20.83 -6.59
N PHE A 236 -0.70 -19.82 -5.99
CA PHE A 236 -1.77 -19.03 -6.61
C PHE A 236 -1.30 -17.74 -7.27
N PHE A 237 -0.16 -17.17 -6.87
CA PHE A 237 0.27 -15.88 -7.41
C PHE A 237 0.68 -16.02 -8.88
N PRO A 238 0.17 -15.17 -9.78
CA PRO A 238 0.35 -15.37 -11.21
C PRO A 238 1.70 -14.86 -11.72
N ASN A 239 2.11 -15.39 -12.88
CA ASN A 239 3.18 -14.79 -13.68
C ASN A 239 2.70 -13.47 -14.32
N LEU A 240 3.58 -12.75 -15.00
CA LEU A 240 3.16 -11.63 -15.85
C LEU A 240 2.49 -12.17 -17.13
N PRO A 241 1.39 -11.55 -17.63
CA PRO A 241 0.75 -11.97 -18.88
C PRO A 241 1.74 -12.06 -20.05
N GLN A 242 2.58 -11.03 -20.19
CA GLN A 242 3.58 -10.93 -21.27
C GLN A 242 4.77 -11.88 -21.09
N GLY A 243 4.82 -12.65 -20.00
CA GLY A 243 5.87 -13.64 -19.75
C GLY A 243 5.67 -14.96 -20.51
N GLY A 244 4.52 -15.16 -21.16
CA GLY A 244 4.20 -16.34 -21.98
C GLY A 244 4.01 -17.64 -21.18
N VAL A 245 4.05 -17.57 -19.84
CA VAL A 245 3.87 -18.73 -18.96
C VAL A 245 2.54 -18.59 -18.23
N LYS A 246 1.55 -19.40 -18.64
CA LYS A 246 0.26 -19.47 -17.98
C LYS A 246 0.38 -19.92 -16.52
N THR A 247 -0.55 -19.47 -15.69
CA THR A 247 -0.69 -19.96 -14.32
C THR A 247 -1.60 -21.19 -14.32
N TRP A 248 -1.48 -22.08 -13.35
CA TRP A 248 -2.23 -23.36 -13.36
C TRP A 248 -3.74 -23.19 -13.31
N TRP A 249 -4.24 -22.12 -12.69
CA TRP A 249 -5.67 -21.80 -12.59
C TRP A 249 -6.21 -21.00 -13.80
N THR A 250 -5.34 -20.62 -14.73
CA THR A 250 -5.71 -19.99 -16.01
C THR A 250 -5.71 -21.03 -17.14
N SER A 251 -6.78 -21.06 -17.93
CA SER A 251 -6.80 -21.79 -19.19
C SER A 251 -5.93 -21.10 -20.26
N GLN A 252 -5.63 -21.81 -21.36
CA GLN A 252 -4.85 -21.24 -22.45
C GLN A 252 -5.56 -20.03 -23.09
N LYS A 253 -6.86 -20.14 -23.32
CA LYS A 253 -7.70 -19.06 -23.85
C LYS A 253 -7.72 -17.83 -22.92
N GLU A 254 -7.81 -18.05 -21.61
CA GLU A 254 -7.76 -16.97 -20.62
C GLU A 254 -6.39 -16.27 -20.60
N HIS A 255 -5.31 -17.03 -20.80
CA HIS A 255 -3.96 -16.47 -20.87
C HIS A 255 -3.76 -15.62 -22.13
N GLU A 256 -4.18 -16.10 -23.30
CA GLU A 256 -4.15 -15.34 -24.55
C GLU A 256 -5.00 -14.07 -24.45
N LEU A 257 -6.21 -14.18 -23.87
CA LEU A 257 -7.06 -13.02 -23.59
C LEU A 257 -6.37 -11.99 -22.69
N SER A 258 -5.63 -12.44 -21.67
CA SER A 258 -4.88 -11.52 -20.79
C SER A 258 -3.77 -10.77 -21.52
N ILE A 259 -3.11 -11.41 -22.49
CA ILE A 259 -2.08 -10.80 -23.32
C ILE A 259 -2.70 -9.75 -24.24
N HIS A 260 -3.73 -10.12 -25.00
CA HIS A 260 -4.40 -9.21 -25.93
C HIS A 260 -5.00 -7.98 -25.23
N ARG A 261 -5.56 -8.15 -24.03
CA ARG A 261 -6.05 -7.03 -23.20
C ARG A 261 -4.95 -6.02 -22.88
N MET A 262 -3.75 -6.52 -22.57
CA MET A 262 -2.60 -5.67 -22.24
C MET A 262 -1.99 -5.02 -23.50
N GLU A 263 -1.96 -5.74 -24.62
CA GLU A 263 -1.52 -5.20 -25.91
C GLU A 263 -2.44 -4.07 -26.40
N ARG A 264 -3.77 -4.22 -26.24
CA ARG A 264 -4.78 -3.19 -26.61
C ARG A 264 -4.56 -1.85 -25.92
N ILE A 265 -3.98 -1.84 -24.72
CA ILE A 265 -3.66 -0.61 -23.96
C ILE A 265 -2.21 -0.15 -24.15
N GLY A 266 -1.47 -0.75 -25.08
CA GLY A 266 -0.07 -0.43 -25.38
C GLY A 266 0.92 -0.89 -24.31
N ARG A 267 0.55 -1.88 -23.47
CA ARG A 267 1.41 -2.36 -22.38
C ARG A 267 2.53 -3.24 -22.92
N LYS A 268 3.75 -2.70 -22.96
CA LYS A 268 4.91 -3.46 -23.45
C LYS A 268 5.42 -4.47 -22.43
N GLY A 269 5.95 -5.58 -22.93
CA GLY A 269 6.62 -6.59 -22.12
C GLY A 269 7.99 -6.14 -21.59
N LYS A 270 8.73 -7.09 -21.01
CA LYS A 270 10.06 -6.88 -20.44
C LYS A 270 11.07 -6.51 -21.53
N ALA A 271 12.04 -5.68 -21.19
CA ALA A 271 13.15 -5.33 -22.08
C ALA A 271 14.51 -5.38 -21.36
N PRO A 272 15.61 -5.67 -22.07
CA PRO A 272 16.92 -5.75 -21.44
C PRO A 272 17.36 -4.36 -20.93
N TRP A 273 18.05 -4.37 -19.79
CA TRP A 273 18.68 -3.15 -19.26
C TRP A 273 19.94 -2.82 -20.07
N THR A 274 19.80 -1.86 -20.97
CA THR A 274 20.93 -1.29 -21.71
C THR A 274 21.33 0.04 -21.09
N LYS A 275 22.59 0.46 -21.27
CA LYS A 275 23.06 1.80 -20.87
C LYS A 275 22.19 2.91 -21.50
N ALA A 276 21.75 2.72 -22.73
CA ALA A 276 20.84 3.63 -23.43
C ALA A 276 19.48 3.72 -22.73
N LYS A 277 18.90 2.59 -22.31
CA LYS A 277 17.65 2.56 -21.56
C LYS A 277 17.78 3.24 -20.20
N ALA A 278 18.84 2.95 -19.45
CA ALA A 278 19.12 3.63 -18.18
C ALA A 278 19.24 5.14 -18.37
N LYS A 279 19.98 5.61 -19.39
CA LYS A 279 20.09 7.03 -19.74
C LYS A 279 18.73 7.64 -20.11
N LYS A 280 17.91 6.94 -20.90
CA LYS A 280 16.55 7.39 -21.29
C LYS A 280 15.66 7.55 -20.07
N ILE A 281 15.70 6.61 -19.13
CA ILE A 281 14.92 6.67 -17.89
C ILE A 281 15.41 7.83 -17.02
N LEU A 282 16.72 7.92 -16.77
CA LEU A 282 17.29 8.96 -15.90
C LEU A 282 17.08 10.38 -16.45
N LEU A 283 17.18 10.59 -17.77
CA LEU A 283 16.93 11.91 -18.37
C LEU A 283 15.43 12.22 -18.56
N SER A 284 14.54 11.28 -18.22
CA SER A 284 13.10 11.48 -18.37
C SER A 284 12.55 12.35 -17.24
N TRP A 285 11.77 13.37 -17.57
CA TRP A 285 11.06 14.18 -16.57
C TRP A 285 10.17 13.32 -15.65
N HIS A 286 9.66 12.19 -16.17
CA HIS A 286 8.86 11.23 -15.41
C HIS A 286 9.57 10.73 -14.15
N THR A 287 10.90 10.57 -14.22
CA THR A 287 11.72 10.02 -13.12
C THR A 287 11.82 10.96 -11.93
N TYR A 288 11.60 12.25 -12.16
CA TYR A 288 11.66 13.26 -11.12
C TYR A 288 10.26 13.70 -10.70
N LEU A 289 9.40 14.06 -11.67
CA LEU A 289 8.10 14.65 -11.35
C LEU A 289 7.12 13.64 -10.75
N LEU A 290 7.08 12.40 -11.26
CA LEU A 290 6.09 11.42 -10.80
C LEU A 290 6.38 10.93 -9.36
N PRO A 291 7.62 10.55 -8.99
CA PRO A 291 7.95 10.30 -7.59
C PRO A 291 7.73 11.53 -6.71
N LEU A 292 8.09 12.74 -7.18
CA LEU A 292 7.88 13.98 -6.43
C LEU A 292 6.41 14.21 -6.07
N CYS A 293 5.47 13.94 -6.99
CA CYS A 293 4.05 14.01 -6.69
C CYS A 293 3.65 13.08 -5.53
N TYR A 294 4.21 11.87 -5.48
CA TYR A 294 3.94 10.94 -4.38
C TYR A 294 4.59 11.41 -3.07
N ILE A 295 5.82 11.92 -3.12
CA ILE A 295 6.54 12.47 -1.94
C ILE A 295 5.74 13.61 -1.32
N VAL A 296 5.30 14.58 -2.14
CA VAL A 296 4.52 15.74 -1.69
C VAL A 296 3.17 15.31 -1.13
N TRP A 297 2.49 14.36 -1.77
CA TRP A 297 1.23 13.84 -1.24
C TRP A 297 1.42 13.14 0.11
N ASN A 298 2.42 12.26 0.21
CA ASN A 298 2.64 11.42 1.39
C ASN A 298 3.12 12.24 2.62
N ASN A 299 3.91 13.29 2.40
CA ASN A 299 4.43 14.15 3.46
C ASN A 299 3.63 15.46 3.63
N GLY A 300 2.67 15.74 2.75
CA GLY A 300 1.87 16.96 2.77
C GLY A 300 0.67 16.90 3.71
N SER A 301 0.35 15.73 4.28
CA SER A 301 -0.72 15.57 5.25
C SER A 301 -0.23 15.76 6.69
N PRO A 302 -1.05 16.38 7.56
CA PRO A 302 -0.73 16.49 8.97
C PRO A 302 -0.71 15.10 9.61
N GLN A 303 0.39 14.80 10.29
CA GLN A 303 0.58 13.53 11.00
C GLN A 303 -0.50 13.34 12.09
N PRO A 304 -0.83 12.10 12.48
CA PRO A 304 -1.88 11.81 13.46
C PRO A 304 -1.56 12.37 14.87
N ALA A 305 -1.87 13.65 15.11
CA ALA A 305 -1.46 14.38 16.32
C ALA A 305 -2.54 14.44 17.43
N MET A 306 -3.78 14.03 17.14
CA MET A 306 -4.91 14.14 18.08
C MET A 306 -4.65 13.43 19.42
N GLY A 307 -4.09 12.22 19.39
CA GLY A 307 -3.80 11.48 20.63
C GLY A 307 -2.81 12.22 21.53
N TYR A 308 -1.74 12.79 20.96
CA TYR A 308 -0.77 13.60 21.68
C TYR A 308 -1.38 14.91 22.20
N TRP A 309 -2.20 15.58 21.37
CA TRP A 309 -2.89 16.79 21.78
C TRP A 309 -3.85 16.53 22.94
N LEU A 310 -4.67 15.47 22.90
CA LEU A 310 -5.56 15.09 24.00
C LEU A 310 -4.77 14.70 25.26
N LYS A 311 -3.65 13.99 25.12
CA LYS A 311 -2.78 13.64 26.25
C LYS A 311 -2.16 14.88 26.92
N SER A 312 -1.92 15.97 26.17
CA SER A 312 -1.36 17.21 26.73
C SER A 312 -2.23 17.84 27.82
N PHE A 313 -3.55 17.64 27.78
CA PHE A 313 -4.48 18.11 28.81
C PHE A 313 -4.29 17.41 30.16
N ASN A 314 -3.79 16.17 30.15
CA ASN A 314 -3.58 15.35 31.34
C ASN A 314 -2.18 15.57 31.97
N ASN A 315 -1.42 16.55 31.50
CA ASN A 315 -0.11 16.84 32.08
C ASN A 315 -0.26 17.26 33.55
N LYS A 316 0.43 16.54 34.45
CA LYS A 316 0.33 16.75 35.90
C LYS A 316 1.07 17.99 36.40
N THR A 317 2.11 18.43 35.69
CA THR A 317 2.95 19.57 36.11
C THR A 317 2.42 20.89 35.57
N HIS A 318 2.09 20.92 34.27
CA HIS A 318 1.61 22.12 33.59
C HIS A 318 0.47 21.76 32.61
N PRO A 319 -0.78 21.57 33.10
CA PRO A 319 -1.91 21.36 32.21
C PRO A 319 -2.22 22.66 31.44
N PRO A 320 -2.41 22.60 30.12
CA PRO A 320 -2.70 23.78 29.30
C PRO A 320 -4.07 24.39 29.62
N LEU A 321 -5.01 23.57 30.12
CA LEU A 321 -6.33 23.99 30.59
C LEU A 321 -6.64 23.25 31.90
N PRO A 322 -6.45 23.89 33.07
CA PRO A 322 -6.80 23.33 34.35
C PRO A 322 -8.28 22.93 34.41
N GLY A 323 -8.58 21.71 34.86
CA GLY A 323 -9.95 21.19 35.00
C GLY A 323 -10.51 20.45 33.77
N THR A 324 -9.79 20.43 32.65
CA THR A 324 -10.16 19.60 31.49
C THR A 324 -9.20 18.42 31.38
N THR A 325 -9.70 17.19 31.50
CA THR A 325 -8.92 15.96 31.35
C THR A 325 -9.65 14.95 30.49
N PHE A 326 -8.90 14.15 29.72
CA PHE A 326 -9.45 13.09 28.89
C PHE A 326 -9.11 11.72 29.47
N THR A 327 -10.05 10.78 29.45
CA THR A 327 -9.76 9.40 29.87
C THR A 327 -8.87 8.70 28.85
N VAL A 328 -8.16 7.64 29.26
CA VAL A 328 -7.36 6.82 28.33
C VAL A 328 -8.23 6.26 27.20
N ALA A 329 -9.47 5.85 27.51
CA ALA A 329 -10.44 5.42 26.51
C ALA A 329 -10.76 6.53 25.49
N GLN A 330 -10.97 7.78 25.95
CA GLN A 330 -11.23 8.92 25.06
C GLN A 330 -10.02 9.25 24.18
N ILE A 331 -8.80 9.23 24.73
CA ILE A 331 -7.57 9.50 23.97
C ILE A 331 -7.41 8.50 22.81
N ASN A 332 -7.80 7.25 23.01
CA ASN A 332 -7.70 6.20 21.98
C ASN A 332 -8.88 6.17 21.00
N THR A 333 -10.07 6.57 21.43
CA THR A 333 -11.30 6.49 20.62
C THR A 333 -11.61 7.76 19.82
N LEU A 334 -11.29 8.94 20.36
CA LEU A 334 -11.53 10.22 19.69
C LEU A 334 -10.75 10.42 18.38
N PRO A 335 -9.57 9.80 18.16
CA PRO A 335 -8.93 9.80 16.85
C PRO A 335 -9.64 8.92 15.80
N LEU A 336 -10.46 7.92 16.19
CA LEU A 336 -11.02 6.94 15.25
C LEU A 336 -11.88 7.53 14.11
N PRO A 337 -12.70 8.58 14.31
CA PRO A 337 -13.46 9.21 13.23
C PRO A 337 -12.58 9.71 12.08
N TYR A 338 -11.35 10.14 12.36
CA TYR A 338 -10.37 10.54 11.34
C TYR A 338 -10.10 9.40 10.34
N THR A 339 -9.86 8.20 10.84
CA THR A 339 -9.63 7.00 10.01
C THR A 339 -10.90 6.57 9.28
N GLY A 340 -12.07 6.66 9.94
CA GLY A 340 -13.35 6.32 9.30
C GLY A 340 -13.68 7.23 8.12
N ILE A 341 -13.52 8.54 8.28
CA ILE A 341 -13.70 9.54 7.22
C ILE A 341 -12.72 9.26 6.07
N PHE A 342 -11.46 9.02 6.39
CA PHE A 342 -10.44 8.67 5.40
C PHE A 342 -10.84 7.46 4.54
N VAL A 343 -11.26 6.35 5.17
CA VAL A 343 -11.68 5.13 4.46
C VAL A 343 -12.87 5.42 3.54
N GLY A 344 -13.89 6.12 4.05
CA GLY A 344 -15.08 6.46 3.25
C GLY A 344 -14.74 7.38 2.06
N MET A 345 -13.89 8.37 2.27
CA MET A 345 -13.48 9.30 1.21
C MET A 345 -12.58 8.64 0.18
N ALA A 346 -11.61 7.83 0.60
CA ALA A 346 -10.71 7.10 -0.31
C ALA A 346 -11.48 6.13 -1.22
N LEU A 347 -12.47 5.41 -0.69
CA LEU A 347 -13.39 4.59 -1.50
C LEU A 347 -14.16 5.45 -2.50
N THR A 348 -14.74 6.55 -2.04
CA THR A 348 -15.50 7.47 -2.91
C THR A 348 -14.62 7.97 -4.06
N TRP A 349 -13.37 8.34 -3.80
CA TRP A 349 -12.45 8.84 -4.81
C TRP A 349 -12.09 7.78 -5.86
N ALA A 350 -11.82 6.54 -5.44
CA ALA A 350 -11.51 5.48 -6.38
C ALA A 350 -12.71 5.14 -7.29
N TRP A 351 -13.92 5.11 -6.74
CA TRP A 351 -15.14 4.86 -7.51
C TRP A 351 -15.51 6.01 -8.45
N LEU A 352 -15.32 7.26 -8.03
CA LEU A 352 -15.52 8.40 -8.91
C LEU A 352 -14.43 8.48 -10.00
N SER A 353 -13.19 8.11 -9.68
CA SER A 353 -12.08 8.11 -10.64
C SER A 353 -12.26 7.08 -11.74
N ASP A 354 -12.45 5.80 -11.39
CA ASP A 354 -12.67 4.74 -12.38
C ASP A 354 -14.05 4.82 -13.03
N GLY A 355 -15.07 5.22 -12.27
CA GLY A 355 -16.46 5.31 -12.69
C GLY A 355 -16.74 6.59 -13.49
N ALA A 356 -17.15 7.63 -12.77
CA ALA A 356 -17.70 8.89 -13.30
C ALA A 356 -16.71 9.69 -14.16
N LEU A 357 -15.42 9.65 -13.82
CA LEU A 357 -14.38 10.39 -14.54
C LEU A 357 -13.60 9.54 -15.53
N HIS A 358 -14.10 8.35 -15.88
CA HIS A 358 -13.56 7.49 -16.93
C HIS A 358 -12.05 7.19 -16.82
N GLY A 359 -11.55 7.01 -15.59
CA GLY A 359 -10.13 6.75 -15.31
C GLY A 359 -9.27 8.00 -15.15
N LYS A 360 -9.83 9.22 -15.20
CA LYS A 360 -9.04 10.44 -14.92
C LYS A 360 -8.64 10.48 -13.44
N ARG A 361 -7.33 10.36 -13.19
CA ARG A 361 -6.73 10.37 -11.85
C ARG A 361 -6.47 11.78 -11.33
N TRP A 362 -6.04 12.66 -12.23
CA TRP A 362 -5.59 14.00 -11.90
C TRP A 362 -6.59 14.82 -11.06
N PRO A 363 -7.92 14.79 -11.26
CA PRO A 363 -8.83 15.65 -10.48
C PRO A 363 -8.75 15.35 -8.97
N PHE A 364 -8.67 14.08 -8.59
CA PHE A 364 -8.59 13.67 -7.18
C PHE A 364 -7.24 14.02 -6.55
N ILE A 365 -6.16 14.01 -7.34
CA ILE A 365 -4.83 14.41 -6.88
C ILE A 365 -4.83 15.91 -6.54
N TYR A 366 -5.32 16.77 -7.44
CA TYR A 366 -5.33 18.22 -7.21
C TYR A 366 -6.38 18.66 -6.20
N VAL A 367 -7.62 18.16 -6.30
CA VAL A 367 -8.68 18.47 -5.33
C VAL A 367 -8.27 17.99 -3.95
N GLY A 368 -7.66 16.80 -3.84
CA GLY A 368 -7.14 16.29 -2.59
C GLY A 368 -6.02 17.14 -1.99
N ALA A 369 -5.07 17.57 -2.82
CA ALA A 369 -4.03 18.49 -2.39
C ALA A 369 -4.60 19.83 -1.90
N ALA A 370 -5.58 20.40 -2.61
CA ALA A 370 -6.23 21.65 -2.23
C ALA A 370 -7.00 21.52 -0.90
N ILE A 371 -7.75 20.43 -0.70
CA ILE A 371 -8.45 20.14 0.55
C ILE A 371 -7.45 19.96 1.70
N THR A 372 -6.37 19.20 1.47
CA THR A 372 -5.32 18.98 2.48
C THR A 372 -4.65 20.29 2.89
N LEU A 373 -4.35 21.17 1.92
CA LEU A 373 -3.79 22.50 2.18
C LEU A 373 -4.76 23.37 2.98
N LEU A 374 -6.04 23.40 2.60
CA LEU A 374 -7.07 24.16 3.31
C LEU A 374 -7.14 23.74 4.79
N PHE A 375 -7.28 22.45 5.07
CA PHE A 375 -7.36 21.96 6.45
C PHE A 375 -6.06 22.14 7.23
N SER A 376 -4.90 22.06 6.57
CA SER A 376 -3.61 22.34 7.21
C SER A 376 -3.49 23.81 7.62
N VAL A 377 -3.93 24.75 6.76
CA VAL A 377 -3.98 26.19 7.09
C VAL A 377 -4.97 26.45 8.22
N LEU A 378 -6.17 25.85 8.18
CA LEU A 378 -7.16 25.98 9.25
C LEU A 378 -6.62 25.47 10.59
N MET A 379 -6.01 24.28 10.63
CA MET A 379 -5.43 23.74 11.86
C MET A 379 -4.26 24.57 12.40
N ARG A 380 -3.51 25.23 11.52
CA ARG A 380 -2.44 26.16 11.92
C ARG A 380 -2.99 27.44 12.54
N GLN A 381 -4.09 27.98 12.01
CA GLN A 381 -4.68 29.23 12.48
C GLN A 381 -5.54 29.07 13.74
N MET A 382 -6.13 27.89 13.95
CA MET A 382 -6.91 27.63 15.16
C MET A 382 -5.99 27.59 16.39
N PRO A 383 -6.35 28.23 17.51
CA PRO A 383 -5.64 28.03 18.77
C PRO A 383 -5.77 26.57 19.25
N LEU A 384 -4.75 26.06 19.94
CA LEU A 384 -4.73 24.66 20.39
C LEU A 384 -5.75 24.38 21.51
N TYR A 385 -6.02 25.37 22.36
CA TYR A 385 -6.70 25.16 23.64
C TYR A 385 -7.95 26.03 23.85
N SER A 386 -8.38 26.83 22.87
CA SER A 386 -9.57 27.68 23.07
C SER A 386 -10.89 26.96 22.80
N ASN A 387 -11.03 26.33 21.63
CA ASN A 387 -12.25 25.65 21.23
C ASN A 387 -11.94 24.19 20.88
N ILE A 388 -12.02 23.33 21.90
CA ILE A 388 -11.68 21.92 21.83
C ILE A 388 -12.60 21.18 20.85
N GLU A 389 -13.91 21.43 20.89
CA GLU A 389 -14.88 20.76 20.02
C GLU A 389 -14.66 21.11 18.55
N ALA A 390 -14.51 22.39 18.22
CA ALA A 390 -14.24 22.82 16.86
C ALA A 390 -12.93 22.22 16.33
N ARG A 391 -11.88 22.18 17.16
CA ARG A 391 -10.59 21.60 16.75
C ARG A 391 -10.67 20.10 16.51
N LYS A 392 -11.44 19.36 17.31
CA LYS A 392 -11.72 17.92 17.05
C LYS A 392 -12.37 17.71 15.69
N ILE A 393 -13.40 18.49 15.37
CA ILE A 393 -14.12 18.40 14.09
C ILE A 393 -13.18 18.73 12.92
N VAL A 394 -12.44 19.83 12.99
CA VAL A 394 -11.51 20.23 11.93
C VAL A 394 -10.42 19.17 11.73
N TYR A 395 -9.92 18.58 12.81
CA TYR A 395 -8.99 17.46 12.72
C TYR A 395 -9.61 16.25 12.00
N TRP A 396 -10.83 15.82 12.38
CA TRP A 396 -11.50 14.70 11.72
C TRP A 396 -11.71 14.93 10.22
N LEU A 397 -12.10 16.15 9.84
CA LEU A 397 -12.32 16.53 8.45
C LEU A 397 -11.01 16.75 7.67
N SER A 398 -9.86 16.93 8.35
CA SER A 398 -8.58 17.18 7.69
C SER A 398 -8.09 16.03 6.81
N ASN A 399 -8.59 14.80 7.02
CA ASN A 399 -8.27 13.65 6.17
C ASN A 399 -9.20 13.48 4.96
N ILE A 400 -10.16 14.39 4.72
CA ILE A 400 -11.00 14.32 3.52
C ILE A 400 -10.16 14.40 2.24
N GLY A 401 -9.06 15.15 2.27
CA GLY A 401 -8.08 15.26 1.18
C GLY A 401 -7.14 14.05 1.06
N GLY A 402 -7.27 13.07 1.96
CA GLY A 402 -6.59 11.78 1.87
C GLY A 402 -7.18 10.92 0.74
N GLY A 403 -6.41 9.92 0.27
CA GLY A 403 -6.92 8.97 -0.74
C GLY A 403 -6.23 9.00 -2.11
N ALA A 404 -5.43 10.02 -2.40
CA ALA A 404 -4.76 10.11 -3.71
C ALA A 404 -3.60 9.12 -3.90
N GLY A 405 -3.03 8.54 -2.83
CA GLY A 405 -1.82 7.72 -2.91
C GLY A 405 -1.85 6.59 -3.93
N PRO A 406 -2.75 5.61 -3.79
CA PRO A 406 -2.84 4.54 -4.78
C PRO A 406 -3.30 5.02 -6.16
N LEU A 407 -4.03 6.14 -6.25
CA LEU A 407 -4.37 6.77 -7.54
C LEU A 407 -3.14 7.38 -8.22
N ILE A 408 -2.20 7.95 -7.46
CA ILE A 408 -0.91 8.45 -7.98
C ILE A 408 -0.12 7.28 -8.54
N LEU A 409 0.05 6.17 -7.81
CA LEU A 409 0.80 5.00 -8.30
C LEU A 409 0.12 4.33 -9.50
N THR A 410 -1.20 4.34 -9.52
CA THR A 410 -2.00 3.94 -10.70
C THR A 410 -1.71 4.86 -11.88
N TRP A 411 -1.66 6.18 -11.66
CA TRP A 411 -1.34 7.15 -12.70
C TRP A 411 0.08 6.99 -13.24
N ILE A 412 1.05 6.65 -12.38
CA ILE A 412 2.43 6.29 -12.80
C ILE A 412 2.40 5.06 -13.70
N ASN A 413 1.64 4.03 -13.31
CA ASN A 413 1.43 2.84 -14.15
C ASN A 413 0.85 3.22 -15.51
N GLU A 414 -0.13 4.10 -15.57
CA GLU A 414 -0.77 4.53 -16.83
C GLU A 414 0.16 5.35 -17.72
N ILE A 415 0.87 6.35 -17.18
CA ILE A 415 1.76 7.24 -17.94
C ILE A 415 2.97 6.48 -18.51
N CYS A 416 3.52 5.54 -17.74
CA CYS A 416 4.70 4.78 -18.16
C CYS A 416 4.35 3.41 -18.77
N SER A 417 3.17 3.28 -19.39
CA SER A 417 2.68 2.01 -19.94
C SER A 417 3.60 1.40 -21.01
N ASP A 418 4.40 2.25 -21.66
CA ASP A 418 5.34 1.91 -22.72
C ASP A 418 6.61 1.19 -22.22
N ASP A 419 6.90 1.25 -20.92
CA ASP A 419 8.14 0.72 -20.34
C ASP A 419 7.93 0.05 -18.98
N THR A 420 8.01 -1.28 -18.98
CA THR A 420 7.82 -2.12 -17.78
C THR A 420 8.85 -1.83 -16.69
N GLU A 421 10.12 -1.71 -17.04
CA GLU A 421 11.20 -1.45 -16.09
C GLU A 421 11.11 -0.05 -15.48
N LYS A 422 10.75 0.95 -16.32
CA LYS A 422 10.51 2.32 -15.84
C LYS A 422 9.34 2.36 -14.85
N ARG A 423 8.22 1.68 -15.13
CA ARG A 423 7.09 1.59 -14.18
C ARG A 423 7.51 1.01 -12.84
N ALA A 424 8.17 -0.15 -12.86
CA ALA A 424 8.63 -0.80 -11.64
C ALA A 424 9.55 0.14 -10.85
N LEU A 425 10.49 0.81 -11.51
CA LEU A 425 11.39 1.76 -10.85
C LEU A 425 10.63 2.95 -10.26
N LEU A 426 9.76 3.62 -11.03
CA LEU A 426 9.11 4.86 -10.59
C LEU A 426 8.06 4.64 -9.49
N ILE A 427 7.37 3.50 -9.50
CA ILE A 427 6.45 3.11 -8.42
C ILE A 427 7.24 2.88 -7.12
N ALA A 428 8.38 2.18 -7.22
CA ALA A 428 9.25 1.96 -6.07
C ALA A 428 9.83 3.29 -5.56
N MET A 429 10.44 4.10 -6.44
CA MET A 429 11.02 5.39 -6.09
C MET A 429 10.02 6.35 -5.46
N GLY A 430 8.77 6.40 -5.95
CA GLY A 430 7.75 7.27 -5.40
C GLY A 430 7.50 7.02 -3.92
N ASN A 431 7.34 5.75 -3.54
CA ASN A 431 7.10 5.37 -2.16
C ASN A 431 8.39 5.36 -1.33
N ASP A 432 9.51 4.89 -1.88
CA ASP A 432 10.82 4.84 -1.23
C ASP A 432 11.31 6.24 -0.80
N LEU A 433 11.34 7.19 -1.74
CA LEU A 433 11.79 8.55 -1.46
C LEU A 433 10.86 9.28 -0.47
N ALA A 434 9.57 8.91 -0.41
CA ALA A 434 8.67 9.45 0.58
C ALA A 434 9.06 9.00 2.00
N TYR A 435 9.46 7.74 2.19
CA TYR A 435 10.00 7.24 3.45
C TYR A 435 11.37 7.81 3.78
N VAL A 436 12.23 8.07 2.78
CA VAL A 436 13.50 8.78 2.99
C VAL A 436 13.25 10.17 3.58
N VAL A 437 12.30 10.93 3.03
CA VAL A 437 11.94 12.25 3.57
C VAL A 437 11.46 12.13 5.02
N GLN A 438 10.59 11.16 5.32
CA GLN A 438 10.14 10.94 6.71
C GLN A 438 11.30 10.61 7.65
N ALA A 439 12.23 9.76 7.24
CA ALA A 439 13.38 9.37 8.04
C ALA A 439 14.31 10.54 8.33
N VAL A 440 14.58 11.40 7.34
CA VAL A 440 15.45 12.57 7.49
C VAL A 440 14.77 13.66 8.31
N VAL A 441 13.53 14.05 7.97
CA VAL A 441 12.80 15.11 8.67
C VAL A 441 12.58 14.75 10.15
N SER A 442 12.25 13.50 10.44
CA SER A 442 12.11 13.05 11.82
C SER A 442 13.44 13.03 12.58
N HIS A 443 14.57 12.81 11.92
CA HIS A 443 15.89 12.92 12.54
C HIS A 443 16.24 14.37 12.89
N ASP A 444 16.03 15.31 11.96
CA ASP A 444 16.34 16.73 12.18
C ASP A 444 15.51 17.33 13.32
N LEU A 445 14.23 16.95 13.44
CA LEU A 445 13.38 17.36 14.56
C LEU A 445 13.84 16.78 15.91
N ARG A 446 14.48 15.61 15.92
CA ARG A 446 15.04 14.99 17.13
C ARG A 446 16.37 15.61 17.57
N CYS A 447 17.09 16.24 16.65
CA CYS A 447 18.34 16.95 16.92
C CYS A 447 18.15 18.41 17.34
N GLN A 448 16.92 18.92 17.34
CA GLN A 448 16.66 20.23 17.95
C GLN A 448 16.79 20.10 19.47
N PRO A 449 17.70 20.87 20.11
CA PRO A 449 17.75 20.92 21.56
C PRO A 449 16.39 21.44 22.04
N ASP A 450 15.85 20.81 23.08
CA ASP A 450 14.56 21.16 23.70
C ASP A 450 14.37 22.68 23.69
N ALA A 451 13.49 23.15 22.81
CA ALA A 451 13.13 24.55 22.77
C ALA A 451 12.30 24.82 24.03
N SER A 452 13.02 25.31 25.03
CA SER A 452 12.62 25.88 26.33
C SER A 452 11.16 26.30 26.45
#